data_AF-A0A7C4D253-F1
#
_entry.id   AF-A0A7C4D253-F1
#
_cell.length_a   1.000
_cell.length_b   1.000
_cell.length_c   1.000
_cell.angle_alpha   90.00
_cell.angle_beta   90.00
_cell.angle_gamma   90.00
#
_symmetry.space_group_name_H-M   'P 1'
#
loop_
_entity.id
_entity.type
_entity.pdbx_description
1 polymer ?
#
loop_
_entity_poly.entity_id
_entity_poly.type
_entity_poly.pdbx_seq_one_letter_code
_entity_poly.pdbx_strand_id
1 'polypeptide(L)' 'LRPAVFYPLNFEILNISNDEKFEGKIKATIRFSLPKGSYATILLRELIKPSNPREVGF' A
#
# COMPACT_ATOMS: atom_id res chain seq x y z
N LEU A 1 15.88 -8.70 -17.54
CA LEU A 1 16.35 -8.17 -16.24
C LEU A 1 15.14 -7.76 -15.41
N ARG A 2 15.04 -8.10 -14.12
CA ARG A 2 13.98 -7.57 -13.23
C ARG A 2 14.54 -6.36 -12.47
N PRO A 3 13.88 -5.20 -12.49
CA PRO A 3 14.37 -4.02 -11.77
C PRO A 3 14.23 -4.24 -10.26
N ALA A 4 15.20 -3.76 -9.49
CA ALA A 4 15.19 -3.84 -8.03
C ALA A 4 14.17 -2.89 -7.40
N VAL A 5 13.83 -1.80 -8.10
CA VAL A 5 12.89 -0.76 -7.66
C VAL A 5 11.93 -0.44 -8.80
N PHE A 6 10.67 -0.18 -8.47
CA PHE A 6 9.69 0.37 -9.39
C PHE A 6 8.90 1.49 -8.70
N TYR A 7 8.34 2.40 -9.50
CA TYR A 7 7.44 3.43 -9.02
C TYR A 7 6.02 3.16 -9.54
N PRO A 8 4.98 3.24 -8.70
CA PRO A 8 3.60 3.12 -9.17
C PRO A 8 3.26 4.31 -10.08
N LEU A 9 2.54 4.03 -11.16
CA LEU A 9 2.04 5.05 -12.08
C LEU A 9 0.64 5.48 -11.66
N ASN A 10 0.30 6.77 -11.84
CA ASN A 10 -1.01 7.35 -11.53
C ASN A 10 -1.48 6.98 -10.12
N PHE A 11 -0.60 7.12 -9.13
CA PHE A 11 -0.94 6.86 -7.74
C PHE A 11 -1.86 7.96 -7.21
N GLU A 12 -3.02 7.56 -6.71
CA GLU A 12 -4.06 8.46 -6.24
C GLU A 12 -4.74 7.90 -4.99
N ILE A 13 -5.01 8.78 -4.03
CA ILE A 13 -5.91 8.48 -2.91
C ILE A 13 -7.31 8.91 -3.35
N LEU A 14 -8.20 7.94 -3.56
CA LEU A 14 -9.55 8.18 -4.02
C LEU A 14 -10.49 8.60 -2.90
N ASN A 15 -10.31 8.03 -1.70
CA ASN A 15 -11.15 8.31 -0.56
C ASN A 15 -10.43 7.94 0.75
N ILE A 16 -10.69 8.70 1.81
CA ILE A 16 -10.37 8.33 3.20
C ILE A 16 -11.66 8.51 3.99
N SER A 17 -12.13 7.45 4.64
CA SER A 17 -13.37 7.49 5.41
C SER A 17 -13.29 6.57 6.63
N ASN A 18 -14.30 6.61 7.49
CA ASN A 18 -14.43 5.60 8.54
C ASN A 18 -14.57 4.20 7.94
N ASP A 19 -14.01 3.22 8.63
CA ASP A 19 -14.11 1.80 8.31
C ASP A 19 -15.47 1.26 8.77
N GLU A 20 -16.22 0.67 7.83
CA GLU A 20 -17.56 0.12 8.05
C GLU A 20 -17.56 -1.20 8.84
N LYS A 21 -16.41 -1.90 8.92
CA LYS A 21 -16.27 -3.17 9.64
C LYS A 21 -15.65 -2.97 11.02
N PHE A 22 -14.80 -1.97 11.18
CA PHE A 22 -14.06 -1.72 12.42
C PHE A 22 -14.35 -0.33 12.97
N GLU A 23 -15.22 -0.26 13.98
CA GLU A 23 -15.60 1.00 14.62
C GLU A 23 -14.37 1.77 15.15
N GLY A 24 -14.35 3.08 14.91
CA GLY A 24 -13.24 3.97 15.28
C GLY A 24 -11.98 3.82 14.44
N LYS A 25 -11.97 2.98 13.40
CA LYS A 25 -10.87 2.88 12.44
C LYS A 25 -11.19 3.63 11.15
N ILE A 26 -10.13 3.97 10.41
CA ILE A 26 -10.22 4.61 9.09
C ILE A 26 -9.83 3.61 8.01
N LYS A 27 -10.47 3.73 6.85
CA LYS A 27 -10.09 3.06 5.62
C LYS A 27 -9.61 4.07 4.59
N ALA A 28 -8.66 3.66 3.76
CA ALA A 28 -8.19 4.42 2.60
C ALA A 28 -8.40 3.61 1.32
N THR A 29 -9.03 4.22 0.32
CA THR A 29 -9.15 3.67 -1.03
C THR A 29 -8.10 4.33 -1.90
N ILE A 30 -7.20 3.53 -2.49
CA ILE A 30 -6.14 4.01 -3.37
C ILE A 30 -6.25 3.38 -4.76
N ARG A 31 -5.77 4.10 -5.77
CA ARG A 31 -5.67 3.64 -7.15
C ARG A 31 -4.25 3.84 -7.65
N PHE A 32 -3.72 2.85 -8.36
CA PHE A 32 -2.39 2.92 -8.97
C PHE A 32 -2.28 1.87 -10.08
N SER A 33 -1.30 2.04 -10.96
CA SER A 33 -0.91 1.07 -11.99
C SER A 33 0.50 0.57 -11.73
N LEU A 34 0.74 -0.72 -12.01
CA LEU A 34 2.05 -1.36 -11.83
C LEU A 34 2.58 -1.92 -13.14
N PRO A 35 3.91 -1.92 -13.34
CA PRO A 35 4.53 -2.65 -14.43
C PRO A 35 4.18 -4.15 -14.39
N LYS A 36 4.14 -4.78 -15.57
CA LYS A 36 3.94 -6.22 -15.68
C LYS A 36 5.01 -6.97 -14.89
N GLY A 37 4.59 -7.88 -14.02
CA GLY A 37 5.48 -8.68 -13.17
C GLY A 37 5.86 -8.04 -11.83
N SER A 38 5.32 -6.85 -11.52
CA SER A 38 5.33 -6.27 -10.16
C SER A 38 4.11 -6.72 -9.36
N TYR A 39 4.20 -6.64 -8.03
CA TYR A 39 3.15 -7.07 -7.12
C TYR A 39 2.58 -5.90 -6.33
N ALA A 40 1.24 -5.80 -6.26
CA ALA A 40 0.54 -4.79 -5.47
C ALA A 40 0.90 -4.87 -3.97
N THR A 41 1.14 -6.08 -3.47
CA THR A 41 1.48 -6.32 -2.05
C THR A 41 2.79 -5.67 -1.62
N ILE A 42 3.75 -5.46 -2.54
CA ILE A 42 4.99 -4.73 -2.24
C ILE A 42 4.68 -3.27 -1.93
N LEU A 43 3.86 -2.61 -2.77
CA LEU A 43 3.44 -1.24 -2.50
C LEU A 43 2.62 -1.15 -1.20
N LEU A 44 1.68 -2.09 -0.99
CA LEU A 44 0.88 -2.12 0.24
C LEU A 44 1.75 -2.30 1.49
N ARG A 45 2.82 -3.10 1.42
CA ARG A 45 3.76 -3.26 2.52
C ARG A 45 4.39 -1.92 2.90
N GLU A 46 4.89 -1.18 1.92
CA GLU A 46 5.52 0.12 2.16
C GLU A 46 4.54 1.18 2.69
N LEU A 47 3.26 1.07 2.36
CA LEU A 47 2.22 1.98 2.88
C LEU A 47 1.74 1.60 4.29
N ILE A 48 1.66 0.31 4.61
CA ILE A 48 0.99 -0.19 5.83
C ILE A 48 1.99 -0.46 6.96
N LYS A 49 3.18 -0.96 6.64
CA LYS A 49 4.14 -1.40 7.66
C LYS A 49 4.98 -0.23 8.15
N PRO A 50 5.37 -0.23 9.44
CA PRO A 50 6.29 0.77 9.98
C PRO A 50 7.62 0.73 9.24
N SER A 51 8.29 1.90 9.19
CA SER A 51 9.60 2.04 8.55
C SER A 51 10.65 1.15 9.19
N ASN A 52 10.54 0.91 10.51
CA ASN A 52 11.40 -0.01 11.22
C ASN A 52 10.87 -1.44 11.10
N PRO A 53 11.56 -2.33 10.38
CA PRO A 53 11.12 -3.72 10.21
C PRO A 53 11.17 -4.54 11.50
N ARG A 54 11.71 -4.02 12.61
CA ARG A 54 11.62 -4.70 13.92
C ARG A 54 10.28 -4.48 14.62
N GLU A 55 9.50 -3.49 14.17
CA GLU A 55 8.18 -3.17 14.71
C GLU A 55 7.06 -3.95 14.01
N VAL A 56 7.36 -4.60 12.88
CA VAL A 56 6.47 -5.64 12.35
C VAL A 56 6.66 -6.87 13.22
N GLY A 57 5.69 -7.16 14.08
CA GLY A 57 5.71 -8.35 14.94
C GLY A 57 6.01 -9.64 14.16
N PHE A 58 6.53 -10.64 14.88
CA PHE A 58 6.87 -11.96 14.36
C PHE A 58 5.65 -12.87 14.27
#